data_AF-A0AAU3IJJ2-F1
#
_entry.id   AF-A0AAU3IJJ2-F1
#
_cell.length_a   1.000
_cell.length_b   1.000
_cell.length_c   1.000
_cell.angle_alpha   90.00
_cell.angle_beta   90.00
_cell.angle_gamma   90.00
#
_symmetry.space_group_name_H-M   'P 1'
#
loop_
_entity.id
_entity.type
_entity.pdbx_description
1 polymer ?
#
loop_
_entity_poly.entity_id
_entity_poly.type
_entity_poly.pdbx_seq_one_letter_code
_entity_poly.pdbx_strand_id
1 'polypeptide(L)'
;MTWLARAVADVERDPETVRALFPRAARDGGPGARAELLRALAKAGQEPAEAVTRLYWQGDAAERLDILRALPDLDLGPAALPLVHDALRTNDTRLVAAALGPYGSAWLDDHAFRQGVLKCVFMSVPLASVEGLDRRFDEELRRMLADFAAERRAAGRPVPPDVLERL
;
A
#
# COMPACT_ATOMS: atom_id res chain seq x y z
N MET A 1 22.11 23.96 -1.82
CA MET A 1 21.54 22.63 -2.16
C MET A 1 20.85 22.10 -0.90
N THR A 2 19.58 21.70 -0.99
CA THR A 2 18.83 21.16 0.16
C THR A 2 19.35 19.77 0.54
N TRP A 3 19.02 19.28 1.75
CA TRP A 3 19.37 17.92 2.15
C TRP A 3 18.81 16.89 1.17
N LEU A 4 17.53 17.05 0.79
CA LEU A 4 16.85 16.13 -0.13
C LEU A 4 17.50 16.10 -1.52
N ALA A 5 17.83 17.27 -2.08
CA ALA A 5 18.49 17.32 -3.40
C ALA A 5 19.85 16.61 -3.38
N ARG A 6 20.61 16.74 -2.29
CA ARG A 6 21.88 16.01 -2.12
C ARG A 6 21.64 14.50 -1.99
N ALA A 7 20.70 14.10 -1.13
CA ALA A 7 20.39 12.69 -0.89
C ALA A 7 19.90 11.97 -2.16
N VAL A 8 19.06 12.64 -2.97
CA VAL A 8 18.63 12.13 -4.27
C VAL A 8 19.83 11.94 -5.19
N ALA A 9 20.70 12.95 -5.33
CA ALA A 9 21.88 12.85 -6.18
C ALA A 9 22.87 11.76 -5.71
N ASP A 10 22.94 11.49 -4.41
CA ASP A 10 23.77 10.42 -3.85
C ASP A 10 23.18 9.03 -4.18
N VAL A 11 21.85 8.85 -4.09
CA VAL A 11 21.16 7.62 -4.50
C VAL A 11 21.26 7.38 -6.00
N GLU A 12 21.16 8.43 -6.83
CA GLU A 12 21.32 8.33 -8.28
C GLU A 12 22.74 7.89 -8.68
N ARG A 13 23.76 8.29 -7.90
CA ARG A 13 25.16 7.92 -8.12
C ARG A 13 25.48 6.52 -7.60
N ASP A 14 25.00 6.21 -6.40
CA ASP A 14 25.20 4.95 -5.71
C ASP A 14 23.89 4.53 -5.01
N PRO A 15 23.08 3.67 -5.66
CA PRO A 15 21.80 3.21 -5.14
C PRO A 15 21.86 2.61 -3.73
N GLU A 16 22.99 2.04 -3.30
CA GLU A 16 23.11 1.43 -1.98
C GLU A 16 23.09 2.48 -0.84
N THR A 17 23.42 3.74 -1.13
CA THR A 17 23.33 4.83 -0.15
C THR A 17 21.92 5.05 0.38
N VAL A 18 20.89 4.63 -0.38
CA VAL A 18 19.49 4.73 0.03
C VAL A 18 19.25 4.08 1.39
N ARG A 19 19.95 2.99 1.71
CA ARG A 19 19.79 2.26 2.98
C ARG A 19 20.10 3.12 4.20
N ALA A 20 21.09 4.01 4.09
CA ALA A 20 21.46 4.92 5.16
C ALA A 20 20.60 6.20 5.17
N LEU A 21 20.13 6.64 4.00
CA LEU A 21 19.39 7.90 3.83
C LEU A 21 17.89 7.75 4.12
N PHE A 22 17.30 6.62 3.76
CA PHE A 22 15.86 6.38 3.82
C PHE A 22 15.26 6.53 5.23
N PRO A 23 15.89 6.03 6.31
CA PRO A 23 15.32 6.19 7.65
C PRO A 23 15.27 7.63 8.14
N ARG A 24 16.18 8.47 7.65
CA ARG A 24 16.29 9.87 8.05
C ARG A 24 15.50 10.81 7.14
N ALA A 25 15.06 10.33 5.98
CA ALA A 25 14.52 11.17 4.92
C ALA A 25 13.31 12.00 5.34
N ALA A 26 12.37 11.42 6.09
CA ALA A 26 11.20 12.17 6.57
C ALA A 26 11.60 13.33 7.52
N ARG A 27 12.61 13.12 8.36
CA ARG A 27 13.10 14.11 9.32
C ARG A 27 13.95 15.20 8.65
N ASP A 28 14.89 14.79 7.82
CA ASP A 28 15.93 15.67 7.28
C ASP A 28 15.51 16.30 5.93
N GLY A 29 14.62 15.64 5.19
CA GLY A 29 14.13 16.06 3.86
C GLY A 29 12.66 16.50 3.83
N GLY A 30 11.90 16.27 4.90
CA GLY A 30 10.50 16.67 5.02
C GLY A 30 9.49 15.72 4.35
N PRO A 31 8.22 16.15 4.22
CA PRO A 31 7.16 15.34 3.60
C PRO A 31 7.52 14.93 2.17
N GLY A 32 7.28 13.66 1.82
CA GLY A 32 7.55 13.13 0.47
C GLY A 32 9.02 12.78 0.18
N ALA A 33 9.96 13.11 1.07
CA ALA A 33 11.39 12.84 0.85
C ALA A 33 11.68 11.35 0.55
N ARG A 34 11.03 10.42 1.26
CA ARG A 34 11.17 8.98 1.00
C ARG A 34 10.70 8.58 -0.40
N ALA A 35 9.61 9.18 -0.90
CA ALA A 35 9.12 8.91 -2.25
C ALA A 35 10.13 9.37 -3.32
N GLU A 36 10.78 10.53 -3.12
CA GLU A 36 11.85 10.98 -4.03
C GLU A 36 13.07 10.06 -4.01
N LEU A 37 13.48 9.57 -2.83
CA LEU A 37 14.56 8.59 -2.75
C LEU A 37 14.21 7.27 -3.43
N LEU A 38 12.96 6.80 -3.32
CA LEU A 38 12.49 5.60 -4.01
C LEU A 38 12.45 5.80 -5.53
N ARG A 39 12.04 6.98 -6.02
CA ARG A 39 12.10 7.31 -7.45
C ARG A 39 13.53 7.35 -7.98
N ALA A 40 14.45 7.93 -7.22
CA ALA A 40 15.88 7.92 -7.55
C ALA A 40 16.43 6.49 -7.62
N LEU A 41 16.11 5.67 -6.61
CA LEU A 41 16.47 4.26 -6.56
C LEU A 41 15.90 3.46 -7.74
N ALA A 42 14.64 3.68 -8.10
CA ALA A 42 13.98 3.01 -9.20
C ALA A 42 14.63 3.32 -10.56
N LYS A 43 15.11 4.55 -10.76
CA LYS A 43 15.79 4.98 -11.98
C LYS A 43 17.23 4.50 -12.10
N ALA A 44 17.96 4.45 -10.99
CA ALA A 44 19.40 4.18 -10.97
C ALA A 44 19.77 2.72 -10.65
N GLY A 45 18.88 1.99 -9.98
CA GLY A 45 19.11 0.61 -9.55
C GLY A 45 19.03 -0.39 -10.71
N GLN A 46 19.92 -1.40 -10.70
CA GLN A 46 19.82 -2.53 -11.63
C GLN A 46 18.63 -3.45 -11.28
N GLU A 47 18.37 -3.65 -9.98
CA GLU A 47 17.28 -4.47 -9.45
C GLU A 47 16.43 -3.66 -8.44
N PRO A 48 15.69 -2.63 -8.92
CA PRO A 48 15.01 -1.68 -8.04
C PRO A 48 13.94 -2.34 -7.17
N ALA A 49 13.24 -3.36 -7.68
CA ALA A 49 12.24 -4.11 -6.92
C ALA A 49 12.87 -4.84 -5.72
N GLU A 50 14.06 -5.42 -5.89
CA GLU A 50 14.77 -6.09 -4.79
C GLU A 50 15.21 -5.09 -3.73
N ALA A 51 15.76 -3.95 -4.15
CA ALA A 51 16.18 -2.89 -3.23
C ALA A 51 15.01 -2.31 -2.42
N VAL A 52 13.88 -2.03 -3.08
CA VAL A 52 12.64 -1.58 -2.41
C VAL A 52 12.11 -2.65 -1.45
N THR A 53 12.18 -3.93 -1.84
CA THR A 53 11.79 -5.06 -0.98
C THR A 53 12.66 -5.12 0.28
N ARG A 54 13.98 -4.93 0.15
CA ARG A 54 14.89 -4.88 1.31
C ARG A 54 14.54 -3.73 2.25
N LEU A 55 14.27 -2.54 1.72
CA LEU A 55 13.86 -1.38 2.53
C LEU A 55 12.54 -1.66 3.26
N TYR A 56 11.57 -2.30 2.61
CA TYR A 56 10.29 -2.62 3.23
C TYR A 56 10.43 -3.59 4.40
N TRP A 57 11.19 -4.68 4.23
CA TRP A 57 11.33 -5.71 5.28
C TRP A 57 12.20 -5.27 6.46
N GLN A 58 13.10 -4.31 6.26
CA GLN A 58 13.94 -3.74 7.31
C GLN A 58 13.30 -2.52 7.99
N GLY A 59 12.28 -1.94 7.37
CA GLY A 59 11.71 -0.67 7.77
C GLY A 59 10.61 -0.76 8.81
N ASP A 60 10.38 0.35 9.50
CA ASP A 60 9.26 0.52 10.42
C ASP A 60 7.91 0.68 9.70
N ALA A 61 6.81 0.78 10.46
CA ALA A 61 5.47 0.92 9.89
C ALA A 61 5.29 2.19 9.05
N ALA A 62 5.97 3.29 9.38
CA ALA A 62 5.89 4.53 8.61
C ALA A 62 6.68 4.41 7.29
N GLU A 63 7.84 3.78 7.34
CA GLU A 63 8.68 3.48 6.17
C GLU A 63 7.96 2.56 5.18
N ARG A 64 7.38 1.48 5.69
CA ARG A 64 6.57 0.55 4.89
C ARG A 64 5.36 1.24 4.27
N LEU A 65 4.69 2.12 5.02
CA LEU A 65 3.57 2.90 4.51
C LEU A 65 3.99 3.83 3.37
N ASP A 66 5.11 4.53 3.51
CA ASP A 66 5.65 5.41 2.46
C ASP A 66 6.08 4.63 1.22
N ILE A 67 6.63 3.42 1.38
CA ILE A 67 6.95 2.51 0.27
C ILE A 67 5.68 2.12 -0.47
N LEU A 68 4.66 1.59 0.22
CA LEU A 68 3.41 1.15 -0.41
C LEU A 68 2.74 2.28 -1.19
N ARG A 69 2.74 3.50 -0.64
CA ARG A 69 2.19 4.70 -1.30
C ARG A 69 2.97 5.13 -2.53
N ALA A 70 4.29 4.90 -2.56
CA ALA A 70 5.13 5.26 -3.69
C ALA A 70 5.09 4.24 -4.83
N LEU A 71 4.72 2.96 -4.58
CA LEU A 71 4.74 1.88 -5.58
C LEU A 71 4.12 2.23 -6.95
N PRO A 72 2.99 2.97 -7.07
CA PRO A 72 2.43 3.35 -8.36
C PRO A 72 3.40 4.15 -9.25
N ASP A 73 4.35 4.86 -8.65
CA ASP A 73 5.29 5.76 -9.34
C ASP A 73 6.64 5.11 -9.66
N LEU A 74 6.88 3.85 -9.25
CA LEU A 74 8.20 3.21 -9.32
C LEU A 74 8.39 2.27 -10.52
N ASP A 75 7.33 1.98 -11.28
CA ASP A 75 7.36 1.10 -12.46
C ASP A 75 8.00 -0.29 -12.20
N LEU A 76 7.65 -0.92 -11.08
CA LEU A 76 8.24 -2.20 -10.65
C LEU A 76 7.51 -3.44 -11.21
N GLY A 77 6.55 -3.26 -12.11
CA GLY A 77 5.69 -4.34 -12.58
C GLY A 77 5.00 -5.08 -11.42
N PRO A 78 4.78 -6.41 -11.50
CA PRO A 78 4.23 -7.21 -10.40
C PRO A 78 5.26 -7.54 -9.30
N ALA A 79 6.53 -7.16 -9.45
CA ALA A 79 7.60 -7.64 -8.59
C ALA A 79 7.46 -7.20 -7.11
N ALA A 80 6.75 -6.08 -6.85
CA ALA A 80 6.47 -5.62 -5.49
C ALA A 80 5.13 -6.14 -4.92
N LEU A 81 4.40 -7.02 -5.63
CA LEU A 81 3.16 -7.62 -5.14
C LEU A 81 3.29 -8.35 -3.79
N PRO A 82 4.42 -9.03 -3.46
CA PRO A 82 4.60 -9.61 -2.12
C PRO A 82 4.50 -8.60 -0.98
N LEU A 83 4.86 -7.32 -1.20
CA LEU A 83 4.75 -6.27 -0.19
C LEU A 83 3.28 -5.93 0.10
N VAL A 84 2.44 -5.94 -0.94
CA VAL A 84 0.99 -5.74 -0.82
C VAL A 84 0.36 -6.90 -0.03
N HIS A 85 0.71 -8.14 -0.37
CA HIS A 85 0.22 -9.31 0.36
C HIS A 85 0.62 -9.29 1.84
N ASP A 86 1.86 -8.90 2.15
CA ASP A 86 2.30 -8.75 3.53
C ASP A 86 1.52 -7.64 4.25
N ALA A 87 1.37 -6.46 3.64
CA ALA A 87 0.59 -5.36 4.21
C ALA A 87 -0.86 -5.77 4.52
N LEU A 88 -1.50 -6.54 3.62
CA LEU A 88 -2.83 -7.11 3.81
C LEU A 88 -2.90 -8.15 4.94
N ARG A 89 -1.78 -8.69 5.43
CA ARG A 89 -1.74 -9.61 6.59
C ARG A 89 -1.61 -8.87 7.92
N THR A 90 -1.25 -7.58 7.91
CA THR A 90 -1.10 -6.77 9.13
C THR A 90 -2.44 -6.29 9.71
N ASN A 91 -2.45 -5.83 10.97
CA ASN A 91 -3.60 -5.13 11.57
C ASN A 91 -3.41 -3.60 11.60
N ASP A 92 -2.43 -3.05 10.85
CA ASP A 92 -2.29 -1.60 10.70
C ASP A 92 -3.23 -1.13 9.58
N THR A 93 -4.28 -0.38 9.96
CA THR A 93 -5.28 0.14 9.02
C THR A 93 -4.67 0.99 7.91
N ARG A 94 -3.55 1.68 8.17
CA ARG A 94 -2.87 2.52 7.18
C ARG A 94 -2.17 1.67 6.14
N LEU A 95 -1.53 0.57 6.55
CA LEU A 95 -0.87 -0.36 5.64
C LEU A 95 -1.92 -1.12 4.79
N VAL A 96 -3.02 -1.57 5.41
CA VAL A 96 -4.11 -2.21 4.68
C VAL A 96 -4.73 -1.27 3.64
N ALA A 97 -5.00 -0.02 4.02
CA ALA A 97 -5.53 0.97 3.07
C ALA A 97 -4.54 1.25 1.92
N ALA A 98 -3.25 1.42 2.21
CA ALA A 98 -2.24 1.64 1.18
C ALA A 98 -2.06 0.42 0.26
N ALA A 99 -2.18 -0.79 0.80
CA ALA A 99 -2.12 -2.03 0.03
C ALA A 99 -3.26 -2.14 -0.99
N LEU A 100 -4.44 -1.58 -0.69
CA LEU A 100 -5.58 -1.51 -1.61
C LEU A 100 -5.63 -0.21 -2.43
N GLY A 101 -4.54 0.54 -2.45
CA GLY A 101 -4.34 1.69 -3.34
C GLY A 101 -4.07 1.27 -4.80
N PRO A 102 -3.62 2.21 -5.66
CA PRO A 102 -3.52 1.99 -7.10
C PRO A 102 -2.68 0.78 -7.51
N TYR A 103 -1.53 0.57 -6.85
CA TYR A 103 -0.66 -0.56 -7.16
C TYR A 103 -1.32 -1.91 -6.82
N GLY A 104 -1.93 -2.05 -5.64
CA GLY A 104 -2.63 -3.29 -5.28
C GLY A 104 -3.86 -3.53 -6.14
N SER A 105 -4.64 -2.49 -6.44
CA SER A 105 -5.79 -2.59 -7.34
C SER A 105 -5.41 -3.10 -8.74
N ALA A 106 -4.22 -2.74 -9.22
CA ALA A 106 -3.70 -3.15 -10.52
C ALA A 106 -3.16 -4.60 -10.54
N TRP A 107 -2.54 -5.07 -9.46
CA TRP A 107 -1.78 -6.32 -9.46
C TRP A 107 -2.38 -7.47 -8.63
N LEU A 108 -3.28 -7.20 -7.68
CA LEU A 108 -3.96 -8.25 -6.93
C LEU A 108 -4.91 -9.02 -7.86
N ASP A 109 -4.88 -10.36 -7.76
CA ASP A 109 -5.94 -11.19 -8.33
C ASP A 109 -7.30 -10.89 -7.66
N ASP A 110 -8.38 -11.36 -8.28
CA ASP A 110 -9.73 -11.06 -7.80
C ASP A 110 -10.00 -11.66 -6.41
N HIS A 111 -9.41 -12.80 -6.07
CA HIS A 111 -9.62 -13.42 -4.77
C HIS A 111 -8.97 -12.57 -3.66
N ALA A 112 -7.70 -12.23 -3.82
CA ALA A 112 -6.93 -11.43 -2.88
C ALA A 112 -7.50 -10.01 -2.75
N PHE A 113 -7.99 -9.42 -3.84
CA PHE A 113 -8.67 -8.13 -3.81
C PHE A 113 -9.94 -8.19 -2.95
N ARG A 114 -10.83 -9.16 -3.18
CA ARG A 114 -12.07 -9.33 -2.38
C ARG A 114 -11.78 -9.55 -0.90
N GLN A 115 -10.79 -10.38 -0.57
CA GLN A 115 -10.37 -10.61 0.82
C GLN A 115 -9.80 -9.34 1.46
N GLY A 116 -9.05 -8.54 0.71
CA GLY A 116 -8.60 -7.22 1.15
C GLY A 116 -9.78 -6.28 1.45
N VAL A 117 -10.78 -6.22 0.57
CA VAL A 117 -12.00 -5.41 0.78
C VAL A 117 -12.74 -5.84 2.04
N LEU A 118 -12.98 -7.14 2.24
CA LEU A 118 -13.59 -7.64 3.48
C LEU A 118 -12.78 -7.24 4.71
N LYS A 119 -11.44 -7.34 4.63
CA LYS A 119 -10.58 -6.93 5.72
C LYS A 119 -10.74 -5.44 6.05
N CYS A 120 -10.86 -4.57 5.05
CA CYS A 120 -11.18 -3.16 5.28
C CYS A 120 -12.47 -3.00 6.10
N VAL A 121 -13.55 -3.69 5.70
CA VAL A 121 -14.82 -3.65 6.42
C VAL A 121 -14.66 -4.12 7.87
N PHE A 122 -13.97 -5.25 8.11
CA PHE A 122 -13.73 -5.75 9.46
C PHE A 122 -12.90 -4.79 10.32
N MET A 123 -11.96 -4.07 9.71
CA MET A 123 -11.07 -3.12 10.38
C MET A 123 -11.61 -1.69 10.42
N SER A 124 -12.84 -1.45 9.94
CA SER A 124 -13.43 -0.12 9.80
C SER A 124 -12.57 0.86 8.97
N VAL A 125 -11.87 0.33 7.97
CA VAL A 125 -11.22 1.14 6.93
C VAL A 125 -12.29 1.52 5.89
N PRO A 126 -12.49 2.80 5.59
CA PRO A 126 -13.53 3.23 4.65
C PRO A 126 -13.35 2.59 3.28
N LEU A 127 -14.42 2.03 2.71
CA LEU A 127 -14.36 1.43 1.36
C LEU A 127 -13.98 2.45 0.26
N ALA A 128 -14.21 3.74 0.50
CA ALA A 128 -13.76 4.83 -0.36
C ALA A 128 -12.23 4.92 -0.51
N SER A 129 -11.44 4.28 0.36
CA SER A 129 -9.98 4.21 0.22
C SER A 129 -9.51 3.07 -0.68
N VAL A 130 -10.41 2.19 -1.13
CA VAL A 130 -10.07 1.05 -1.99
C VAL A 130 -10.11 1.52 -3.45
N GLU A 131 -8.94 1.57 -4.08
CA GLU A 131 -8.81 2.00 -5.46
C GLU A 131 -9.43 0.99 -6.43
N GLY A 132 -10.18 1.49 -7.42
CA GLY A 132 -10.84 0.65 -8.42
C GLY A 132 -11.96 -0.26 -7.88
N LEU A 133 -12.46 -0.03 -6.65
CA LEU A 133 -13.52 -0.86 -6.05
C LEU A 133 -14.73 -0.98 -6.97
N ASP A 134 -15.27 0.12 -7.50
CA ASP A 134 -16.46 0.09 -8.35
C ASP A 134 -16.24 -0.72 -9.64
N ARG A 135 -15.03 -0.64 -10.21
CA ARG A 135 -14.66 -1.42 -11.41
C ARG A 135 -14.57 -2.92 -11.09
N ARG A 136 -14.11 -3.27 -9.89
CA ARG A 136 -13.86 -4.66 -9.46
C ARG A 136 -14.99 -5.23 -8.58
N PHE A 137 -16.11 -4.52 -8.46
CA PHE A 137 -17.23 -4.93 -7.62
C PHE A 137 -18.11 -5.97 -8.31
N ASP A 138 -17.69 -7.22 -8.24
CA ASP A 138 -18.41 -8.34 -8.84
C ASP A 138 -19.45 -8.98 -7.91
N GLU A 139 -20.18 -9.96 -8.44
CA GLU A 139 -21.23 -10.69 -7.72
C GLU A 139 -20.70 -11.43 -6.49
N GLU A 140 -19.48 -11.97 -6.56
CA GLU A 140 -18.90 -12.67 -5.42
C GLU A 140 -18.56 -11.70 -4.29
N LEU A 141 -18.03 -10.51 -4.60
CA LEU A 141 -17.82 -9.47 -3.60
C LEU A 141 -19.14 -8.98 -2.99
N ARG A 142 -20.18 -8.79 -3.80
CA ARG A 142 -21.53 -8.44 -3.33
C ARG A 142 -22.07 -9.50 -2.37
N ARG A 143 -21.99 -10.78 -2.74
CA ARG A 143 -22.41 -11.92 -1.92
C ARG A 143 -21.67 -11.94 -0.58
N MET A 144 -20.34 -11.78 -0.60
CA MET A 144 -19.51 -11.75 0.60
C MET A 144 -19.88 -10.59 1.54
N LEU A 145 -20.19 -9.40 1.01
CA LEU A 145 -20.66 -8.26 1.80
C LEU A 145 -22.08 -8.46 2.35
N ALA A 146 -22.95 -9.14 1.60
CA ALA A 146 -24.29 -9.49 2.06
C ALA A 146 -24.23 -10.49 3.24
N ASP A 147 -23.36 -11.49 3.15
CA ASP A 147 -23.10 -12.45 4.24
C ASP A 147 -22.62 -11.72 5.51
N PHE A 148 -21.62 -10.84 5.36
CA PHE A 148 -21.16 -9.99 6.46
C PHE A 148 -22.29 -9.14 7.08
N ALA A 149 -23.12 -8.51 6.25
CA ALA A 149 -24.24 -7.70 6.73
C ALA A 149 -25.29 -8.53 7.48
N ALA A 150 -25.57 -9.76 7.02
CA ALA A 150 -26.46 -10.70 7.68
C ALA A 150 -25.91 -11.13 9.06
N GLU A 151 -24.61 -11.48 9.13
CA GLU A 151 -23.94 -11.81 10.39
C GLU A 151 -24.00 -10.65 11.40
N ARG A 152 -23.76 -9.42 10.97
CA ARG A 152 -23.85 -8.22 11.81
C ARG A 152 -25.25 -8.04 12.38
N ARG A 153 -26.29 -8.13 11.53
CA ARG A 153 -27.70 -8.01 11.94
C ARG A 153 -28.10 -9.12 12.91
N ALA A 154 -27.70 -10.36 12.64
CA ALA A 154 -27.96 -11.51 13.53
C ALA A 154 -27.31 -11.32 14.91
N ALA A 155 -26.16 -10.66 14.97
CA ALA A 155 -25.48 -10.29 16.22
C ALA A 155 -26.04 -9.02 16.88
N GLY A 156 -27.11 -8.41 16.36
CA GLY A 156 -27.66 -7.15 16.86
C GLY A 156 -26.75 -5.94 16.68
N ARG A 157 -25.79 -6.01 15.75
CA ARG A 157 -24.80 -4.96 15.49
C ARG A 157 -25.14 -4.19 14.21
N PRO A 158 -24.89 -2.87 14.14
CA PRO A 158 -25.14 -2.10 12.93
C PRO A 158 -24.22 -2.55 11.79
N VAL A 159 -24.75 -2.47 10.57
CA VAL A 159 -23.99 -2.64 9.32
C VAL A 159 -23.38 -1.28 8.94
N PRO A 160 -22.09 -1.20 8.57
CA PRO A 160 -21.47 0.03 8.10
C PRO A 160 -22.22 0.67 6.92
N PRO A 161 -22.38 2.01 6.87
CA PRO A 161 -23.08 2.69 5.78
C PRO A 161 -22.48 2.42 4.39
N ASP A 162 -21.15 2.42 4.27
CA ASP A 162 -20.43 2.16 3.02
C ASP A 162 -20.60 0.72 2.50
N VAL A 163 -20.98 -0.22 3.37
CA VAL A 163 -21.43 -1.57 2.96
C VAL A 163 -22.89 -1.53 2.49
N LEU A 164 -23.77 -0.82 3.20
CA LEU A 164 -25.19 -0.71 2.84
C LEU A 164 -25.39 -0.02 1.49
N GLU A 165 -24.59 0.99 1.16
CA GLU A 165 -24.63 1.70 -0.12
C GLU A 165 -24.31 0.81 -1.33
N ARG A 166 -23.77 -0.39 -1.09
CA ARG A 166 -23.32 -1.35 -2.11
C ARG A 166 -24.16 -2.62 -2.20
N LEU A 167 -25.17 -2.78 -1.34
CA LEU A 167 -26.09 -3.92 -1.27
C LEU A 167 -27.50 -3.52 -1.70
#